data_AF-K9GVJ8-F1
#
_entry.id   AF-K9GVJ8-F1
#
_cell.length_a   1.000
_cell.length_b   1.000
_cell.length_c   1.000
_cell.angle_alpha   90.00
_cell.angle_beta   90.00
_cell.angle_gamma   90.00
#
_symmetry.space_group_name_H-M   'P 1'
#
loop_
_entity.id
_entity.type
_entity.pdbx_description
1 polymer ?
#
loop_
_entity_poly.entity_id
_entity_poly.type
_entity_poly.pdbx_seq_one_letter_code
_entity_poly.pdbx_strand_id
1 'polypeptide(L)'
;MEEGTVPTPSEPPPLPYSLRTRKKSIAFFWTIFVIDTLAQPLILYWCLWYLTDLSPNLVFSIVTASLGGVSVFEYFYRLYNLFRKNSRARPLNSRVSWLDFFQINFTIVWLILAIELVVGSVPEEPYVRLIAMVLPTVMFYFGIVYLSLDIFRMMGFKAPFRISSTPKGSVMPTALYALIEDVVAVDGGGGQIYRYALRTRYLSSPYFRRMLFEMNCFWSGGSIICAAAITAIVFTVQENVAFTLGWALPFAWAIIWTLITIPWVQSDLRREKKAWAENRGQGGIRWVDDISAPTARTRFASVQANIWPWTRGNQSPPSTSSGPPEKVPDHAPNGVSDGAHDVSNDASGSTPREGSHVDDGTYDGATIGSPNAQQSAEKLSV
;
A
#
# COMPACT_ATOMS: atom_id res chain seq x y z
N MET A 1 -14.21 -1.69 -41.02
CA MET A 1 -13.16 -1.22 -40.09
C MET A 1 -12.91 -2.35 -39.13
N GLU A 2 -11.79 -3.05 -39.30
CA GLU A 2 -11.41 -4.15 -38.40
C GLU A 2 -11.06 -3.57 -37.04
N GLU A 3 -11.76 -4.04 -36.01
CA GLU A 3 -11.52 -3.71 -34.62
C GLU A 3 -10.16 -4.30 -34.22
N GLY A 4 -9.12 -3.49 -34.32
CA GLY A 4 -7.72 -3.88 -34.07
C GLY A 4 -7.57 -4.50 -32.70
N THR A 5 -7.51 -5.83 -32.66
CA THR A 5 -7.26 -6.61 -31.44
C THR A 5 -5.85 -6.28 -30.96
N VAL A 6 -5.72 -5.36 -30.01
CA VAL A 6 -4.43 -5.00 -29.41
C VAL A 6 -3.79 -6.29 -28.89
N PRO A 7 -2.59 -6.69 -29.34
CA PRO A 7 -1.96 -7.92 -28.91
C PRO A 7 -1.86 -7.93 -27.39
N THR A 8 -2.37 -9.00 -26.76
CA THR A 8 -2.18 -9.19 -25.32
C THR A 8 -0.69 -9.33 -25.07
N PRO A 9 -0.07 -8.47 -24.24
CA PRO A 9 1.35 -8.58 -23.93
C PRO A 9 1.63 -9.96 -23.32
N SER A 10 2.70 -10.62 -23.74
CA SER A 10 3.09 -11.94 -23.22
C SER A 10 3.71 -11.89 -21.81
N GLU A 11 3.96 -10.68 -21.29
CA GLU A 11 4.55 -10.45 -19.97
C GLU A 11 3.80 -9.38 -19.18
N PRO A 12 3.75 -9.48 -17.84
CA PRO A 12 3.20 -8.44 -16.99
C PRO A 12 3.97 -7.12 -17.13
N PRO A 13 3.31 -5.95 -16.96
CA PRO A 13 4.00 -4.68 -16.95
C PRO A 13 5.19 -4.69 -15.98
N PRO A 14 6.40 -4.34 -16.47
CA PRO A 14 7.61 -4.43 -15.66
C PRO A 14 7.61 -3.36 -14.58
N LEU A 15 8.19 -3.69 -13.43
CA LEU A 15 8.53 -2.69 -12.42
C LEU A 15 9.96 -2.22 -12.71
N PRO A 16 10.21 -0.91 -12.95
CA PRO A 16 11.53 -0.36 -13.27
C PRO A 16 12.45 -0.29 -12.04
N TYR A 17 12.24 -1.17 -11.06
CA TYR A 17 12.88 -1.16 -9.76
C TYR A 17 13.29 -2.58 -9.36
N SER A 18 14.56 -2.75 -9.01
CA SER A 18 15.12 -4.04 -8.59
C SER A 18 15.72 -3.93 -7.19
N LEU A 19 15.23 -4.77 -6.27
CA LEU A 19 15.80 -4.90 -4.94
C LEU A 19 17.17 -5.58 -4.94
N ARG A 20 17.51 -6.31 -6.01
CA ARG A 20 18.76 -7.11 -6.08
C ARG A 20 20.00 -6.22 -6.11
N THR A 21 19.94 -5.07 -6.75
CA THR A 21 21.07 -4.12 -6.84
C THR A 21 21.28 -3.36 -5.54
N ARG A 22 20.27 -3.30 -4.66
CA ARG A 22 20.28 -2.51 -3.41
C ARG A 22 20.41 -3.33 -2.14
N LYS A 23 20.66 -4.64 -2.23
CA LYS A 23 20.78 -5.55 -1.08
C LYS A 23 21.75 -5.07 0.00
N LYS A 24 22.89 -4.50 -0.40
CA LYS A 24 23.89 -3.96 0.56
C LYS A 24 23.34 -2.77 1.34
N SER A 25 22.68 -1.83 0.67
CA SER A 25 22.06 -0.67 1.31
C SER A 25 20.90 -1.08 2.22
N ILE A 26 20.07 -2.02 1.77
CA ILE A 26 18.99 -2.59 2.58
C ILE A 26 19.55 -3.27 3.83
N ALA A 27 20.56 -4.14 3.68
CA ALA A 27 21.19 -4.82 4.80
C ALA A 27 21.83 -3.85 5.79
N PHE A 28 22.55 -2.84 5.28
CA PHE A 28 23.15 -1.81 6.12
C PHE A 28 22.11 -1.03 6.94
N PHE A 29 21.03 -0.59 6.29
CA PHE A 29 19.92 0.10 6.96
C PHE A 29 19.29 -0.79 8.04
N TRP A 30 18.93 -2.03 7.72
CA TRP A 30 18.30 -2.93 8.68
C TRP A 30 19.23 -3.30 9.84
N THR A 31 20.54 -3.44 9.60
CA THR A 31 21.52 -3.65 10.68
C THR A 31 21.54 -2.48 11.65
N ILE A 32 21.63 -1.25 11.15
CA ILE A 32 21.62 -0.05 11.98
C ILE A 32 20.28 0.11 12.71
N PHE A 33 19.16 -0.15 12.01
CA PHE A 33 17.83 -0.12 12.60
C PHE A 33 17.70 -1.12 13.75
N VAL A 34 18.13 -2.37 13.58
CA VAL A 34 18.10 -3.39 14.65
C VAL A 34 18.99 -3.01 15.82
N ILE A 35 20.14 -2.38 15.56
CA ILE A 35 20.99 -1.88 16.64
C ILE A 35 20.26 -0.78 17.42
N ASP A 36 19.75 0.24 16.74
CA ASP A 36 19.08 1.41 17.34
C ASP A 36 17.79 1.05 18.09
N THR A 37 17.01 0.12 17.56
CA THR A 37 15.65 -0.17 18.05
C THR A 37 15.51 -1.45 18.87
N LEU A 38 16.49 -2.37 18.84
CA LEU A 38 16.46 -3.61 19.61
C LEU A 38 17.68 -3.74 20.52
N ALA A 39 18.89 -3.74 19.94
CA ALA A 39 20.09 -4.08 20.71
C ALA A 39 20.42 -2.99 21.73
N GLN A 40 20.45 -1.74 21.30
CA GLN A 40 20.80 -0.60 22.15
C GLN A 40 19.87 -0.44 23.37
N PRO A 41 18.53 -0.39 23.25
CA PRO A 41 17.67 -0.23 24.42
C PRO A 41 17.79 -1.39 25.41
N LEU A 42 17.93 -2.62 24.92
CA LEU A 42 18.13 -3.79 25.79
C LEU A 42 19.48 -3.75 26.51
N ILE A 43 20.56 -3.49 25.78
CA ILE A 43 21.91 -3.41 26.35
C ILE A 43 21.97 -2.29 27.38
N LEU A 44 21.49 -1.09 27.04
CA LEU A 44 21.48 0.04 27.97
C LEU A 44 20.64 -0.25 29.21
N TYR A 45 19.46 -0.85 29.05
CA TYR A 45 18.63 -1.24 30.19
C TYR A 45 19.38 -2.19 31.13
N TRP A 46 19.88 -3.33 30.63
CA TRP A 46 20.55 -4.32 31.48
C TRP A 46 21.87 -3.80 32.07
N CYS A 47 22.64 -3.01 31.31
CA CYS A 47 23.87 -2.42 31.83
C CYS A 47 23.59 -1.38 32.91
N LEU A 48 22.69 -0.41 32.67
CA LEU A 48 22.41 0.65 33.63
C LEU A 48 21.67 0.11 34.85
N TRP A 49 20.75 -0.84 34.68
CA TRP A 49 19.97 -1.41 35.78
C TRP A 49 20.80 -2.23 36.77
N TYR A 50 21.83 -2.93 36.30
CA TYR A 50 22.61 -3.86 37.12
C TYR A 50 24.03 -3.42 37.44
N LEU A 51 24.61 -2.49 36.67
CA LEU A 51 26.01 -2.05 36.84
C LEU A 51 26.12 -0.63 37.42
N THR A 52 25.00 0.03 37.73
CA THR A 52 24.99 1.40 38.27
C THR A 52 23.93 1.55 39.35
N ASP A 53 24.10 2.57 40.21
CA ASP A 53 23.15 2.92 41.28
C ASP A 53 22.17 4.03 40.84
N LEU A 54 21.90 4.14 39.53
CA LEU A 54 20.97 5.14 39.00
C LEU A 54 19.53 4.81 39.41
N SER A 55 18.71 5.85 39.61
CA SER A 55 17.29 5.63 39.86
C SER A 55 16.62 4.95 38.66
N PRO A 56 15.62 4.06 38.87
CA PRO A 56 14.90 3.39 37.79
C PRO A 56 14.37 4.36 36.72
N ASN A 57 13.81 5.48 37.16
CA ASN A 57 13.36 6.57 36.29
C ASN A 57 14.46 7.10 35.37
N LEU A 58 15.67 7.33 35.91
CA LEU A 58 16.79 7.83 35.14
C LEU A 58 17.31 6.79 34.13
N VAL A 59 17.33 5.51 34.52
CA VAL A 59 17.67 4.40 33.61
C VAL A 59 16.75 4.40 32.40
N PHE A 60 15.42 4.40 32.61
CA PHE A 60 14.46 4.39 31.51
C PHE A 60 14.44 5.69 30.71
N SER A 61 14.75 6.83 31.34
CA SER A 61 14.91 8.10 30.63
C SER A 61 16.10 8.09 29.67
N ILE A 62 17.25 7.54 30.11
CA ILE A 62 18.43 7.37 29.24
C ILE A 62 18.14 6.40 28.10
N VAL A 63 17.53 5.25 28.40
CA VAL A 63 17.16 4.25 27.39
C VAL A 63 16.22 4.88 26.35
N THR A 64 15.16 5.55 26.80
CA THR A 64 14.19 6.24 25.93
C THR A 64 14.83 7.34 25.09
N ALA A 65 15.68 8.18 25.68
CA ALA A 65 16.35 9.27 24.97
C ALA A 65 17.34 8.79 23.90
N SER A 66 17.94 7.61 24.11
CA SER A 66 18.85 7.00 23.15
C SER A 66 18.12 6.33 21.98
N LEU A 67 16.85 5.97 22.15
CA LEU A 67 16.09 5.17 21.21
C LEU A 67 15.64 5.98 19.98
N GLY A 68 15.72 5.35 18.81
CA GLY A 68 14.94 5.76 17.65
C GLY A 68 15.63 6.82 16.80
N GLY A 69 16.94 6.99 16.93
CA GLY A 69 17.70 7.93 16.11
C GLY A 69 17.55 7.65 14.61
N VAL A 70 17.49 6.37 14.23
CA VAL A 70 17.31 5.95 12.84
C VAL A 70 15.91 6.31 12.34
N SER A 71 14.89 6.03 13.16
CA SER A 71 13.50 6.33 12.83
C SER A 71 13.25 7.83 12.72
N VAL A 72 13.87 8.64 13.60
CA VAL A 72 13.80 10.11 13.55
C VAL A 72 14.49 10.65 12.29
N PHE A 73 15.70 10.15 11.98
CA PHE A 73 16.38 10.53 10.74
C PHE A 73 15.53 10.20 9.51
N GLU A 74 14.98 8.98 9.46
CA GLU A 74 14.14 8.52 8.35
C GLU A 74 12.88 9.39 8.23
N TYR A 75 12.26 9.74 9.35
CA TYR A 75 11.10 10.63 9.37
C TYR A 75 11.37 11.97 8.67
N PHE A 76 12.48 12.63 9.04
CA PHE A 76 12.86 13.91 8.44
C PHE A 76 13.36 13.75 7.01
N TYR A 77 14.06 12.66 6.69
CA TYR A 77 14.48 12.33 5.33
C TYR A 77 13.27 12.20 4.39
N ARG A 78 12.26 11.43 4.81
CA ARG A 78 11.00 11.28 4.07
C ARG A 78 10.27 12.61 3.95
N LEU A 79 10.15 13.36 5.04
CA LEU A 79 9.50 14.68 5.05
C LEU A 79 10.17 15.63 4.06
N TYR A 80 11.50 15.74 4.09
CA TYR A 80 12.27 16.55 3.15
C TYR A 80 12.03 16.12 1.70
N ASN A 81 12.09 14.81 1.43
CA ASN A 81 11.88 14.28 0.10
C ASN A 81 10.47 14.50 -0.42
N LEU A 82 9.45 14.55 0.43
CA LEU A 82 8.07 14.84 0.04
C LEU A 82 7.82 16.35 -0.17
N PHE A 83 8.37 17.21 0.69
CA PHE A 83 8.12 18.66 0.67
C PHE A 83 8.97 19.47 -0.32
N ARG A 84 10.13 18.95 -0.77
CA ARG A 84 10.98 19.69 -1.70
C ARG A 84 10.24 20.02 -3.01
N LYS A 85 10.43 21.24 -3.53
CA LYS A 85 9.70 21.78 -4.71
C LYS A 85 9.76 20.86 -5.95
N ASN A 86 10.93 20.30 -6.24
CA ASN A 86 11.18 19.36 -7.34
C ASN A 86 11.13 17.89 -6.90
N SER A 87 10.30 17.55 -5.91
CA SER A 87 10.23 16.17 -5.42
C SER A 87 9.75 15.22 -6.50
N ARG A 88 10.59 14.21 -6.77
CA ARG A 88 10.28 13.06 -7.62
C ARG A 88 9.59 11.93 -6.86
N ALA A 89 9.37 12.04 -5.55
CA ALA A 89 8.87 10.94 -4.71
C ALA A 89 7.40 11.11 -4.26
N ARG A 90 6.82 12.29 -4.51
CA ARG A 90 5.43 12.63 -4.15
C ARG A 90 4.39 11.68 -4.78
N PRO A 91 3.25 11.48 -4.11
CA PRO A 91 2.10 10.80 -4.71
C PRO A 91 1.68 11.41 -6.06
N LEU A 92 1.16 10.57 -6.96
CA LEU A 92 0.79 11.01 -8.31
C LEU A 92 -0.36 12.02 -8.28
N ASN A 93 -0.25 13.18 -8.92
CA ASN A 93 -1.29 14.24 -8.90
C ASN A 93 -1.54 14.85 -7.49
N SER A 94 -0.52 14.95 -6.63
CA SER A 94 -0.63 15.62 -5.33
C SER A 94 -0.01 17.04 -5.35
N ARG A 95 -0.48 17.92 -4.45
CA ARG A 95 0.14 19.23 -4.23
C ARG A 95 1.44 19.08 -3.43
N VAL A 96 2.28 20.13 -3.43
CA VAL A 96 3.59 20.15 -2.75
C VAL A 96 3.51 19.84 -1.24
N SER A 97 2.39 20.12 -0.59
CA SER A 97 2.18 19.90 0.86
C SER A 97 1.55 18.56 1.23
N TRP A 98 1.24 17.68 0.27
CA TRP A 98 0.58 16.42 0.58
C TRP A 98 1.57 15.33 0.95
N LEU A 99 1.43 14.83 2.18
CA LEU A 99 2.09 13.64 2.67
C LEU A 99 1.51 12.38 2.04
N ASP A 100 2.33 11.34 1.95
CA ASP A 100 1.86 10.03 1.55
C ASP A 100 1.26 9.26 2.74
N PHE A 101 0.50 8.21 2.43
CA PHE A 101 -0.25 7.48 3.45
C PHE A 101 0.68 6.87 4.49
N PHE A 102 1.81 6.33 4.09
CA PHE A 102 2.80 5.82 5.02
C PHE A 102 3.34 6.91 5.95
N GLN A 103 3.72 8.09 5.45
CA GLN A 103 4.22 9.18 6.30
C GLN A 103 3.18 9.60 7.35
N ILE A 104 1.91 9.70 6.98
CA ILE A 104 0.82 10.07 7.93
C ILE A 104 0.71 9.02 9.04
N ASN A 105 0.65 7.74 8.68
CA ASN A 105 0.59 6.64 9.65
C ASN A 105 1.87 6.60 10.51
N PHE A 106 3.02 6.87 9.90
CA PHE A 106 4.29 6.92 10.61
C PHE A 106 4.34 8.07 11.63
N THR A 107 3.82 9.26 11.29
CA THR A 107 3.64 10.37 12.24
C THR A 107 2.72 9.98 13.40
N ILE A 108 1.59 9.33 13.13
CA ILE A 108 0.64 8.93 14.17
C ILE A 108 1.26 7.90 15.12
N VAL A 109 1.91 6.87 14.57
CA VAL A 109 2.63 5.87 15.38
C VAL A 109 3.71 6.54 16.22
N TRP A 110 4.52 7.40 15.61
CA TRP A 110 5.58 8.11 16.33
C TRP A 110 5.03 8.92 17.51
N LEU A 111 3.87 9.58 17.37
CA LEU A 111 3.21 10.27 18.48
C LEU A 111 2.69 9.32 19.55
N ILE A 112 2.08 8.18 19.16
CA ILE A 112 1.62 7.16 20.10
C ILE A 112 2.80 6.63 20.92
N LEU A 113 3.92 6.28 20.27
CA LEU A 113 5.10 5.77 20.95
C LEU A 113 5.76 6.82 21.83
N ALA A 114 5.80 8.09 21.40
CA ALA A 114 6.31 9.18 22.22
C ALA A 114 5.50 9.31 23.52
N ILE A 115 4.16 9.25 23.44
CA ILE A 115 3.29 9.29 24.62
C ILE A 115 3.52 8.05 25.49
N GLU A 116 3.53 6.85 24.90
CA GLU A 116 3.72 5.58 25.61
C GLU A 116 5.06 5.54 26.38
N LEU A 117 6.15 5.96 25.73
CA LEU A 117 7.48 6.03 26.33
C LEU A 117 7.54 7.07 27.46
N VAL A 118 7.04 8.30 27.22
CA VAL A 118 7.06 9.38 28.22
C VAL A 118 6.21 9.01 29.43
N VAL A 119 4.96 8.55 29.23
CA VAL A 119 4.08 8.14 30.33
C VAL A 119 4.67 6.96 31.09
N GLY A 120 5.31 6.03 30.38
CA GLY A 120 5.98 4.89 31.01
C GLY A 120 7.20 5.28 31.84
N SER A 121 7.96 6.29 31.41
CA SER A 121 9.24 6.66 32.02
C SER A 121 9.19 7.80 33.03
N VAL A 122 8.15 8.65 33.04
CA VAL A 122 8.05 9.83 33.92
C VAL A 122 7.90 9.50 35.43
N PRO A 123 7.14 8.48 35.86
CA PRO A 123 6.98 8.18 37.28
C PRO A 123 8.29 7.77 37.96
N GLU A 124 8.43 8.01 39.27
CA GLU A 124 9.61 7.59 40.05
C GLU A 124 9.85 6.08 39.98
N GLU A 125 8.75 5.31 39.99
CA GLU A 125 8.69 3.88 39.67
C GLU A 125 8.14 3.70 38.24
N PRO A 126 8.99 3.47 37.23
CA PRO A 126 8.56 3.42 35.83
C PRO A 126 7.61 2.26 35.56
N TYR A 127 6.63 2.49 34.70
CA TYR A 127 5.73 1.44 34.24
C TYR A 127 6.42 0.56 33.19
N VAL A 128 7.30 -0.33 33.64
CA VAL A 128 8.14 -1.19 32.78
C VAL A 128 7.33 -1.96 31.75
N ARG A 129 6.14 -2.46 32.15
CA ARG A 129 5.24 -3.19 31.26
C ARG A 129 4.67 -2.32 30.14
N LEU A 130 4.41 -1.03 30.41
CA LEU A 130 3.99 -0.09 29.38
C LEU A 130 5.14 0.20 28.40
N ILE A 131 6.36 0.36 28.90
CA ILE A 131 7.55 0.57 28.04
C ILE A 131 7.84 -0.69 27.20
N ALA A 132 7.57 -1.88 27.73
CA ALA A 132 7.70 -3.15 27.01
C ALA A 132 6.66 -3.31 25.89
N MET A 133 5.59 -2.51 25.89
CA MET A 133 4.50 -2.57 24.93
C MET A 133 4.73 -1.72 23.67
N VAL A 134 5.80 -0.91 23.61
CA VAL A 134 6.11 -0.01 22.49
C VAL A 134 6.06 -0.71 21.13
N LEU A 135 6.78 -1.83 20.95
CA LEU A 135 6.76 -2.56 19.68
C LEU A 135 5.45 -3.34 19.43
N PRO A 136 4.86 -4.03 20.43
CA PRO A 136 3.48 -4.54 20.31
C PRO A 136 2.45 -3.47 19.90
N THR A 137 2.57 -2.23 20.37
CA THR A 137 1.70 -1.11 20.01
C THR A 137 1.85 -0.77 18.53
N VAL A 138 3.07 -0.73 17.99
CA VAL A 138 3.31 -0.61 16.54
C VAL A 138 2.62 -1.73 15.76
N MET A 139 2.77 -2.97 16.24
CA MET A 139 2.16 -4.15 15.62
C MET A 139 0.62 -4.07 15.61
N PHE A 140 0.01 -3.65 16.73
CA PHE A 140 -1.43 -3.43 16.80
C PHE A 140 -1.88 -2.32 15.85
N TYR A 141 -1.20 -1.17 15.87
CA TYR A 141 -1.58 -0.04 15.03
C TYR A 141 -1.58 -0.40 13.55
N PHE A 142 -0.44 -0.86 13.01
CA PHE A 142 -0.36 -1.20 11.59
C PHE A 142 -1.24 -2.40 11.26
N GLY A 143 -1.32 -3.40 12.15
CA GLY A 143 -2.20 -4.55 11.98
C GLY A 143 -3.66 -4.12 11.83
N ILE A 144 -4.17 -3.33 12.76
CA ILE A 144 -5.58 -2.87 12.78
C ILE A 144 -5.86 -1.95 11.61
N VAL A 145 -5.04 -0.92 11.37
CA VAL A 145 -5.27 0.05 10.29
C VAL A 145 -5.30 -0.67 8.93
N TYR A 146 -4.32 -1.52 8.66
CA TYR A 146 -4.17 -2.15 7.34
C TYR A 146 -5.21 -3.24 7.10
N LEU A 147 -5.57 -4.00 8.14
CA LEU A 147 -6.63 -4.97 8.04
C LEU A 147 -8.00 -4.29 7.87
N SER A 148 -8.24 -3.19 8.60
CA SER A 148 -9.49 -2.42 8.50
C SER A 148 -9.70 -1.84 7.11
N LEU A 149 -8.64 -1.29 6.49
CA LEU A 149 -8.71 -0.81 5.10
C LEU A 149 -9.13 -1.91 4.13
N ASP A 150 -8.56 -3.11 4.27
CA ASP A 150 -8.90 -4.24 3.41
C ASP A 150 -10.31 -4.79 3.68
N ILE A 151 -10.78 -4.78 4.94
CA ILE A 151 -12.16 -5.12 5.30
C ILE A 151 -13.13 -4.13 4.65
N PHE A 152 -12.90 -2.83 4.82
CA PHE A 152 -13.75 -1.81 4.21
C PHE A 152 -13.72 -1.87 2.68
N ARG A 153 -12.57 -2.24 2.09
CA ARG A 153 -12.43 -2.46 0.65
C ARG A 153 -13.33 -3.62 0.21
N MET A 154 -13.32 -4.74 0.92
CA MET A 154 -14.19 -5.88 0.64
C MET A 154 -15.69 -5.55 0.78
N MET A 155 -16.04 -4.66 1.71
CA MET A 155 -17.41 -4.16 1.88
C MET A 155 -17.84 -3.17 0.79
N GLY A 156 -16.95 -2.85 -0.17
CA GLY A 156 -17.27 -1.94 -1.28
C GLY A 156 -17.18 -0.45 -0.92
N PHE A 157 -16.62 -0.09 0.24
CA PHE A 157 -16.42 1.32 0.58
C PHE A 157 -15.39 1.96 -0.35
N LYS A 158 -15.72 3.16 -0.83
CA LYS A 158 -14.81 4.02 -1.61
C LYS A 158 -13.86 4.75 -0.68
N ALA A 159 -12.68 5.12 -1.18
CA ALA A 159 -11.66 5.83 -0.41
C ALA A 159 -12.24 7.16 0.13
N PRO A 160 -12.38 7.34 1.46
CA PRO A 160 -13.04 8.52 2.05
C PRO A 160 -12.17 9.78 1.92
N PHE A 161 -10.86 9.59 1.87
CA PHE A 161 -9.85 10.60 1.61
C PHE A 161 -8.81 10.02 0.65
N ARG A 162 -7.83 10.84 0.28
CA ARG A 162 -6.75 10.43 -0.62
C ARG A 162 -5.78 9.49 0.10
N ILE A 163 -5.60 8.28 -0.44
CA ILE A 163 -4.65 7.29 0.07
C ILE A 163 -3.47 7.25 -0.91
N SER A 164 -2.40 7.97 -0.60
CA SER A 164 -1.23 8.12 -1.46
C SER A 164 -1.59 8.55 -2.89
N SER A 165 -1.29 7.76 -3.91
CA SER A 165 -1.65 8.08 -5.31
C SER A 165 -3.12 7.83 -5.65
N THR A 166 -3.89 7.23 -4.74
CA THR A 166 -5.30 6.89 -4.95
C THR A 166 -6.21 8.05 -4.54
N PRO A 167 -6.98 8.65 -5.47
CA PRO A 167 -7.81 9.82 -5.17
C PRO A 167 -9.03 9.46 -4.33
N LYS A 168 -9.56 10.46 -3.61
CA LYS A 168 -10.83 10.35 -2.88
C LYS A 168 -11.95 9.88 -3.81
N GLY A 169 -12.82 8.99 -3.34
CA GLY A 169 -13.98 8.48 -4.07
C GLY A 169 -13.67 7.34 -5.04
N SER A 170 -12.41 6.95 -5.22
CA SER A 170 -12.05 5.76 -6.00
C SER A 170 -12.14 4.49 -5.16
N VAL A 171 -12.00 3.32 -5.81
CA VAL A 171 -11.89 2.04 -5.11
C VAL A 171 -10.68 2.10 -4.20
N MET A 172 -10.89 1.85 -2.91
CA MET A 172 -9.84 1.92 -1.90
C MET A 172 -8.76 0.89 -2.20
N PRO A 173 -7.46 1.25 -2.30
CA PRO A 173 -6.42 0.31 -2.66
C PRO A 173 -6.21 -0.69 -1.51
N THR A 174 -5.61 -1.83 -1.84
CA THR A 174 -5.14 -2.74 -0.79
C THR A 174 -4.13 -2.00 0.11
N ALA A 175 -4.18 -2.17 1.43
CA ALA A 175 -3.29 -1.41 2.33
C ALA A 175 -1.80 -1.64 2.02
N LEU A 176 -1.44 -2.90 1.72
CA LEU A 176 -0.09 -3.26 1.30
C LEU A 176 0.35 -2.60 -0.02
N TYR A 177 -0.58 -2.34 -0.96
CA TYR A 177 -0.26 -1.59 -2.18
C TYR A 177 0.22 -0.17 -1.83
N ALA A 178 -0.49 0.52 -0.93
CA ALA A 178 -0.13 1.88 -0.53
C ALA A 178 1.23 1.91 0.19
N LEU A 179 1.48 0.93 1.07
CA LEU A 179 2.76 0.80 1.77
C LEU A 179 3.93 0.59 0.79
N ILE A 180 3.81 -0.36 -0.14
CA ILE A 180 4.86 -0.64 -1.12
C ILE A 180 5.09 0.57 -2.02
N GLU A 181 4.02 1.23 -2.47
CA GLU A 181 4.10 2.44 -3.27
C GLU A 181 4.94 3.52 -2.55
N ASP A 182 4.64 3.79 -1.29
CA ASP A 182 5.23 4.89 -0.52
C ASP A 182 6.67 4.61 -0.09
N VAL A 183 6.95 3.41 0.43
CA VAL A 183 8.30 3.01 0.88
C VAL A 183 9.27 2.93 -0.30
N VAL A 184 8.87 2.30 -1.41
CA VAL A 184 9.78 2.16 -2.55
C VAL A 184 9.95 3.49 -3.30
N ALA A 185 8.90 4.33 -3.37
CA ALA A 185 9.01 5.62 -4.03
C ALA A 185 9.91 6.60 -3.27
N VAL A 186 9.84 6.63 -1.94
CA VAL A 186 10.58 7.56 -1.09
C VAL A 186 11.92 6.97 -0.67
N ASP A 187 11.90 5.94 0.17
CA ASP A 187 13.10 5.36 0.82
C ASP A 187 13.91 4.52 -0.19
N GLY A 188 13.19 3.81 -1.05
CA GLY A 188 13.79 3.06 -2.15
C GLY A 188 14.36 3.93 -3.27
N GLY A 189 14.00 5.22 -3.33
CA GLY A 189 14.38 6.14 -4.40
C GLY A 189 13.73 5.84 -5.76
N GLY A 190 12.65 5.05 -5.81
CA GLY A 190 11.94 4.70 -7.05
C GLY A 190 11.12 5.85 -7.65
N GLY A 191 10.71 6.81 -6.82
CA GLY A 191 9.97 8.00 -7.23
C GLY A 191 8.63 7.73 -7.94
N GLN A 192 8.14 8.74 -8.63
CA GLN A 192 6.89 8.73 -9.39
C GLN A 192 6.89 7.73 -10.55
N ILE A 193 8.07 7.45 -11.13
CA ILE A 193 8.22 6.43 -12.18
C ILE A 193 7.82 5.06 -11.61
N TYR A 194 8.29 4.73 -10.39
CA TYR A 194 7.87 3.51 -9.72
C TYR A 194 6.38 3.52 -9.37
N ARG A 195 5.86 4.63 -8.82
CA ARG A 195 4.42 4.73 -8.50
C ARG A 195 3.54 4.47 -9.73
N TYR A 196 3.90 5.07 -10.88
CA TYR A 196 3.19 4.85 -12.14
C TYR A 196 3.27 3.39 -12.60
N ALA A 197 4.47 2.79 -12.60
CA ALA A 197 4.63 1.41 -13.01
C ALA A 197 3.91 0.41 -12.09
N LEU A 198 3.94 0.66 -10.77
CA LEU A 198 3.23 -0.15 -9.79
C LEU A 198 1.72 -0.06 -10.00
N ARG A 199 1.18 1.15 -10.19
CA ARG A 199 -0.24 1.37 -10.51
C ARG A 199 -0.64 0.64 -11.79
N THR A 200 0.18 0.76 -12.84
CA THR A 200 -0.05 0.10 -14.13
C THR A 200 -0.09 -1.42 -13.98
N ARG A 201 0.85 -2.02 -13.24
CA ARG A 201 0.82 -3.47 -12.97
C ARG A 201 -0.38 -3.86 -12.11
N TYR A 202 -0.68 -3.10 -11.06
CA TYR A 202 -1.78 -3.36 -10.16
C TYR A 202 -3.13 -3.37 -10.90
N LEU A 203 -3.39 -2.37 -11.74
CA LEU A 203 -4.64 -2.27 -12.49
C LEU A 203 -4.73 -3.23 -13.69
N SER A 204 -3.60 -3.75 -14.17
CA SER A 204 -3.57 -4.71 -15.29
C SER A 204 -3.60 -6.17 -14.84
N SER A 205 -3.22 -6.47 -13.59
CA SER A 205 -3.07 -7.84 -13.09
C SER A 205 -3.94 -8.09 -11.85
N PRO A 206 -5.17 -8.62 -12.04
CA PRO A 206 -6.03 -9.12 -10.96
C PRO A 206 -5.32 -10.11 -10.03
N TYR A 207 -4.46 -10.98 -10.58
CA TYR A 207 -3.65 -11.92 -9.80
C TYR A 207 -2.70 -11.18 -8.84
N PHE A 208 -2.01 -10.14 -9.33
CA PHE A 208 -1.14 -9.32 -8.50
C PHE A 208 -1.89 -8.63 -7.36
N ARG A 209 -3.09 -8.10 -7.64
CA ARG A 209 -3.97 -7.50 -6.61
C ARG A 209 -4.35 -8.51 -5.54
N ARG A 210 -4.77 -9.72 -5.96
CA ARG A 210 -5.14 -10.79 -5.03
C ARG A 210 -3.96 -11.23 -4.16
N MET A 211 -2.77 -11.37 -4.75
CA MET A 211 -1.55 -11.69 -4.01
C MET A 211 -1.24 -10.62 -2.95
N LEU A 212 -1.37 -9.33 -3.28
CA LEU A 212 -1.16 -8.24 -2.30
C LEU A 212 -2.18 -8.28 -1.16
N PHE A 213 -3.44 -8.57 -1.46
CA PHE A 213 -4.48 -8.72 -0.44
C PHE A 213 -4.19 -9.89 0.51
N GLU A 214 -3.88 -11.07 -0.02
CA GLU A 214 -3.56 -12.25 0.80
C GLU A 214 -2.32 -12.00 1.67
N MET A 215 -1.33 -11.32 1.11
CA MET A 215 -0.13 -10.93 1.85
C MET A 215 -0.44 -9.92 2.96
N ASN A 216 -1.31 -8.94 2.70
CA ASN A 216 -1.76 -7.99 3.71
C ASN A 216 -2.50 -8.70 4.85
N CYS A 217 -3.44 -9.59 4.55
CA CYS A 217 -4.12 -10.37 5.58
C CYS A 217 -3.16 -11.22 6.43
N PHE A 218 -2.16 -11.85 5.79
CA PHE A 218 -1.15 -12.65 6.49
C PHE A 218 -0.29 -11.82 7.45
N TRP A 219 0.18 -10.64 7.00
CA TRP A 219 0.99 -9.74 7.83
C TRP A 219 0.17 -9.02 8.88
N SER A 220 -0.92 -8.35 8.50
CA SER A 220 -1.74 -7.55 9.41
C SER A 220 -2.50 -8.43 10.42
N GLY A 221 -3.10 -9.53 9.98
CA GLY A 221 -3.74 -10.50 10.87
C GLY A 221 -2.73 -11.19 11.79
N GLY A 222 -1.58 -11.61 11.23
CA GLY A 222 -0.48 -12.17 12.01
C GLY A 222 0.06 -11.19 13.06
N SER A 223 0.17 -9.91 12.70
CA SER A 223 0.61 -8.82 13.59
C SER A 223 -0.32 -8.65 14.78
N ILE A 224 -1.64 -8.59 14.56
CA ILE A 224 -2.62 -8.45 15.66
C ILE A 224 -2.57 -9.67 16.59
N ILE A 225 -2.57 -10.88 16.05
CA ILE A 225 -2.56 -12.12 16.83
C ILE A 225 -1.28 -12.23 17.66
N CYS A 226 -0.12 -11.98 17.04
CA CYS A 226 1.17 -12.07 17.72
C CYS A 226 1.34 -10.92 18.73
N ALA A 227 0.88 -9.71 18.41
CA ALA A 227 0.86 -8.60 19.36
C ALA A 227 0.05 -8.96 20.61
N ALA A 228 -1.16 -9.52 20.44
CA ALA A 228 -1.99 -9.96 21.56
C ALA A 228 -1.31 -11.05 22.41
N ALA A 229 -0.64 -12.02 21.77
CA ALA A 229 0.13 -13.03 22.49
C ALA A 229 1.32 -12.44 23.25
N ILE A 230 2.07 -11.52 22.63
CA ILE A 230 3.20 -10.82 23.26
C ILE A 230 2.71 -9.96 24.42
N THR A 231 1.58 -9.24 24.28
CA THR A 231 0.94 -8.51 25.37
C THR A 231 0.60 -9.43 26.53
N ALA A 232 -0.03 -10.58 26.28
CA ALA A 232 -0.33 -11.54 27.34
C ALA A 232 0.95 -12.01 28.07
N ILE A 233 2.05 -12.24 27.35
CA ILE A 233 3.35 -12.56 27.95
C ILE A 233 3.87 -11.39 28.79
N VAL A 234 3.90 -10.18 28.23
CA VAL A 234 4.39 -8.95 28.89
C VAL A 234 3.64 -8.67 30.19
N PHE A 235 2.36 -9.01 30.30
CA PHE A 235 1.56 -8.81 31.52
C PHE A 235 1.56 -10.00 32.49
N THR A 236 2.16 -11.14 32.14
CA THR A 236 2.18 -12.35 33.00
C THR A 236 3.56 -12.69 33.56
N VAL A 237 4.63 -12.29 32.88
CA VAL A 237 6.02 -12.55 33.34
C VAL A 237 6.54 -11.46 34.28
N GLN A 238 7.72 -11.67 34.88
CA GLN A 238 8.42 -10.67 35.69
C GLN A 238 8.86 -9.47 34.84
N GLU A 239 8.97 -8.28 35.42
CA GLU A 239 9.12 -7.02 34.69
C GLU A 239 10.36 -6.96 33.79
N ASN A 240 11.52 -7.40 34.28
CA ASN A 240 12.76 -7.36 33.50
C ASN A 240 12.71 -8.34 32.31
N VAL A 241 12.02 -9.48 32.51
CA VAL A 241 11.74 -10.46 31.46
C VAL A 241 10.72 -9.90 30.47
N ALA A 242 9.69 -9.20 30.97
CA ALA A 242 8.66 -8.57 30.16
C ALA A 242 9.27 -7.50 29.24
N PHE A 243 10.17 -6.66 29.77
CA PHE A 243 10.93 -5.70 28.98
C PHE A 243 11.72 -6.40 27.89
N THR A 244 12.50 -7.42 28.22
CA THR A 244 13.32 -8.12 27.22
C THR A 244 12.47 -8.77 26.12
N LEU A 245 11.40 -9.48 26.50
CA LEU A 245 10.53 -10.18 25.56
C LEU A 245 9.66 -9.24 24.74
N GLY A 246 9.14 -8.16 25.33
CA GLY A 246 8.33 -7.16 24.64
C GLY A 246 9.08 -6.48 23.49
N TRP A 247 10.39 -6.28 23.66
CA TRP A 247 11.26 -5.73 22.62
C TRP A 247 11.76 -6.79 21.63
N ALA A 248 12.12 -7.99 22.08
CA ALA A 248 12.73 -9.00 21.20
C ALA A 248 11.72 -9.81 20.35
N LEU A 249 10.56 -10.16 20.90
CA LEU A 249 9.60 -11.04 20.22
C LEU A 249 9.03 -10.44 18.91
N PRO A 250 8.74 -9.13 18.82
CA PRO A 250 8.35 -8.50 17.55
C PRO A 250 9.38 -8.67 16.43
N PHE A 251 10.67 -8.60 16.75
CA PHE A 251 11.74 -8.84 15.77
C PHE A 251 11.82 -10.30 15.35
N ALA A 252 11.71 -11.23 16.30
CA ALA A 252 11.65 -12.66 16.00
C ALA A 252 10.47 -12.97 15.08
N TRP A 253 9.30 -12.41 15.37
CA TRP A 253 8.11 -12.49 14.51
C TRP A 253 8.38 -11.94 13.11
N ALA A 254 8.93 -10.73 12.99
CA ALA A 254 9.21 -10.10 11.70
C ALA A 254 10.20 -10.93 10.85
N ILE A 255 11.22 -11.54 11.47
CA ILE A 255 12.16 -12.44 10.79
C ILE A 255 11.43 -13.67 10.24
N ILE A 256 10.64 -14.35 11.07
CA ILE A 256 9.90 -15.56 10.66
C ILE A 256 8.94 -15.25 9.52
N TRP A 257 8.15 -14.16 9.64
CA TRP A 257 7.20 -13.76 8.59
C TRP A 257 7.93 -13.38 7.30
N THR A 258 9.08 -12.71 7.38
CA THR A 258 9.91 -12.39 6.21
C THR A 258 10.40 -13.66 5.50
N LEU A 259 10.88 -14.66 6.25
CA LEU A 259 11.35 -15.93 5.69
C LEU A 259 10.24 -16.73 4.99
N ILE A 260 9.01 -16.65 5.49
CA ILE A 260 7.83 -17.29 4.88
C ILE A 260 7.42 -16.56 3.58
N THR A 261 7.45 -15.22 3.61
CA THR A 261 6.81 -14.39 2.59
C THR A 261 7.68 -14.22 1.35
N ILE A 262 9.01 -14.17 1.49
CA ILE A 262 9.94 -14.11 0.35
C ILE A 262 9.70 -15.24 -0.67
N PRO A 263 9.76 -16.54 -0.31
CA PRO A 263 9.54 -17.62 -1.28
C PRO A 263 8.09 -17.68 -1.78
N TRP A 264 7.12 -17.25 -0.95
CA TRP A 264 5.72 -17.17 -1.36
C TRP A 264 5.54 -16.12 -2.47
N VAL A 265 5.95 -14.87 -2.26
CA VAL A 265 5.87 -13.80 -3.28
C VAL A 265 6.62 -14.21 -4.55
N GLN A 266 7.82 -14.77 -4.43
CA GLN A 266 8.58 -15.25 -5.60
C GLN A 266 7.87 -16.37 -6.37
N SER A 267 7.14 -17.25 -5.68
CA SER A 267 6.30 -18.26 -6.33
C SER A 267 5.12 -17.60 -7.06
N ASP A 268 4.41 -16.69 -6.41
CA ASP A 268 3.22 -16.06 -6.99
C ASP A 268 3.57 -15.14 -8.16
N LEU A 269 4.67 -14.40 -8.12
CA LEU A 269 5.14 -13.62 -9.26
C LEU A 269 5.54 -14.51 -10.47
N ARG A 270 6.07 -15.71 -10.23
CA ARG A 270 6.35 -16.68 -11.30
C ARG A 270 5.07 -17.24 -11.91
N ARG A 271 4.07 -17.52 -11.08
CA ARG A 271 2.74 -17.99 -11.51
C ARG A 271 2.01 -16.91 -12.31
N GLU A 272 2.07 -15.65 -11.85
CA GLU A 272 1.57 -14.50 -12.59
C GLU A 272 2.23 -14.43 -13.98
N LYS A 273 3.56 -14.46 -14.05
CA LYS A 273 4.29 -14.41 -15.33
C LYS A 273 3.86 -15.56 -16.27
N LYS A 274 3.68 -16.77 -15.73
CA LYS A 274 3.19 -17.92 -16.52
C LYS A 274 1.75 -17.72 -17.00
N ALA A 275 0.86 -17.20 -16.16
CA ALA A 275 -0.53 -16.92 -16.53
C ALA A 275 -0.63 -15.85 -17.64
N TRP A 276 0.23 -14.82 -17.59
CA TRP A 276 0.40 -13.84 -18.66
C TRP A 276 0.88 -14.50 -19.98
N ALA A 277 1.90 -15.35 -19.92
CA ALA A 277 2.43 -16.01 -21.12
C ALA A 277 1.44 -16.96 -21.79
N GLU A 278 0.56 -17.59 -21.01
CA GLU A 278 -0.44 -18.54 -21.50
C GLU A 278 -1.74 -17.86 -21.96
N ASN A 279 -1.82 -16.52 -21.94
CA ASN A 279 -3.05 -15.75 -22.22
C ASN A 279 -4.27 -16.27 -21.44
N ARG A 280 -4.06 -16.90 -20.28
CA ARG A 280 -5.17 -17.29 -19.41
C ARG A 280 -5.78 -15.98 -18.93
N GLY A 281 -6.93 -15.62 -19.50
CA GLY A 281 -7.62 -14.36 -19.26
C GLY A 281 -7.57 -14.03 -17.79
N GLN A 282 -7.00 -12.86 -17.46
CA GLN A 282 -6.70 -12.51 -16.08
C GLN A 282 -7.97 -12.23 -15.26
N GLY A 283 -9.12 -12.25 -15.93
CA GLY A 283 -10.42 -11.88 -15.42
C GLY A 283 -10.59 -10.38 -15.24
N GLY A 284 -11.84 -9.90 -15.28
CA GLY A 284 -12.16 -8.50 -15.03
C GLY A 284 -11.80 -7.53 -16.16
N ILE A 285 -12.26 -6.29 -16.00
CA ILE A 285 -12.02 -5.21 -16.96
C ILE A 285 -10.61 -4.66 -16.76
N ARG A 286 -9.83 -4.59 -17.85
CA ARG A 286 -8.46 -4.07 -17.79
C ARG A 286 -8.47 -2.62 -17.33
N TRP A 287 -7.49 -2.25 -16.50
CA TRP A 287 -7.33 -0.89 -15.98
C TRP A 287 -8.41 -0.45 -14.98
N VAL A 288 -9.26 -1.38 -14.53
CA VAL A 288 -10.29 -1.16 -13.52
C VAL A 288 -9.97 -2.01 -12.30
N ASP A 289 -10.05 -1.40 -11.13
CA ASP A 289 -9.87 -2.11 -9.87
C ASP A 289 -11.17 -2.83 -9.46
N ASP A 290 -11.51 -3.89 -10.20
CA ASP A 290 -12.64 -4.77 -9.89
C ASP A 290 -12.23 -5.83 -8.86
N ILE A 291 -12.87 -5.82 -7.68
CA ILE A 291 -12.62 -6.75 -6.58
C ILE A 291 -13.19 -8.14 -6.89
N SER A 292 -14.22 -8.21 -7.73
CA SER A 292 -14.93 -9.44 -8.08
C SER A 292 -14.33 -10.17 -9.29
N ALA A 293 -13.26 -9.62 -9.88
CA ALA A 293 -12.62 -10.19 -11.06
C ALA A 293 -12.16 -11.65 -10.81
N PRO A 294 -12.51 -12.61 -11.68
CA PRO A 294 -12.10 -14.00 -11.53
C PRO A 294 -10.57 -14.10 -11.66
N THR A 295 -9.92 -14.68 -10.66
CA THR A 295 -8.45 -14.77 -10.62
C THR A 295 -7.99 -16.23 -10.62
N ALA A 296 -6.87 -16.51 -11.28
CA ALA A 296 -6.22 -17.81 -11.16
C ALA A 296 -5.80 -18.06 -9.69
N ARG A 297 -5.86 -19.32 -9.25
CA ARG A 297 -5.55 -19.69 -7.86
C ARG A 297 -4.13 -19.30 -7.48
N THR A 298 -4.01 -18.48 -6.44
CA THR A 298 -2.75 -18.16 -5.77
C THR A 298 -2.21 -19.36 -4.99
N ARG A 299 -0.96 -19.29 -4.53
CA ARG A 299 -0.40 -20.33 -3.66
C ARG A 299 -1.25 -20.52 -2.39
N PHE A 300 -1.68 -19.44 -1.74
CA PHE A 300 -2.50 -19.52 -0.54
C PHE A 300 -3.83 -20.21 -0.82
N ALA A 301 -4.51 -19.82 -1.89
CA ALA A 301 -5.75 -20.48 -2.31
C ALA A 301 -5.53 -21.98 -2.61
N SER A 302 -4.37 -22.34 -3.19
CA SER A 302 -4.04 -23.75 -3.46
C SER A 302 -3.74 -24.55 -2.19
N VAL A 303 -3.06 -23.95 -1.21
CA VAL A 303 -2.76 -24.59 0.08
C VAL A 303 -4.02 -24.71 0.92
N GLN A 304 -4.83 -23.65 0.99
CA GLN A 304 -6.12 -23.65 1.66
C GLN A 304 -7.08 -24.70 1.05
N ALA A 305 -7.12 -24.83 -0.28
CA ALA A 305 -7.96 -25.85 -0.94
C ALA A 305 -7.46 -27.29 -0.73
N ASN A 306 -6.17 -27.48 -0.44
CA ASN A 306 -5.60 -28.78 -0.07
C ASN A 306 -5.87 -29.12 1.40
N ILE A 307 -5.84 -28.11 2.29
CA ILE A 307 -6.10 -28.29 3.73
C ILE A 307 -7.60 -28.38 4.02
N TRP A 308 -8.44 -27.64 3.28
CA TRP A 308 -9.89 -27.61 3.43
C TRP A 308 -10.60 -27.94 2.10
N PRO A 309 -10.75 -29.24 1.75
CA PRO A 309 -11.26 -29.69 0.45
C PRO A 309 -12.66 -29.19 0.11
N TRP A 310 -13.48 -28.84 1.11
CA TRP A 310 -14.85 -28.36 0.92
C TRP A 310 -14.94 -26.98 0.27
N THR A 311 -13.87 -26.16 0.32
CA THR A 311 -13.82 -24.87 -0.42
C THR A 311 -13.79 -25.03 -1.95
N ARG A 312 -13.63 -26.26 -2.45
CA ARG A 312 -13.53 -26.58 -3.88
C ARG A 312 -14.83 -26.33 -4.66
N GLY A 313 -15.99 -26.26 -3.99
CA GLY A 313 -17.31 -26.20 -4.63
C GLY A 313 -17.76 -24.83 -5.17
N ASN A 314 -17.17 -23.71 -4.71
CA ASN A 314 -17.70 -22.36 -4.99
C ASN A 314 -16.97 -21.57 -6.08
N GLN A 315 -16.11 -22.18 -6.89
CA GLN A 315 -15.33 -21.45 -7.90
C GLN A 315 -15.39 -22.15 -9.27
N SER A 316 -16.23 -21.61 -10.15
CA SER A 316 -16.32 -22.02 -11.56
C SER A 316 -15.01 -21.72 -12.29
N PRO A 317 -14.54 -22.59 -13.20
CA PRO A 317 -13.42 -22.27 -14.08
C PRO A 317 -13.77 -21.06 -14.97
N PRO A 318 -12.79 -20.24 -15.38
CA PRO A 318 -13.02 -19.14 -16.29
C PRO A 318 -13.60 -19.68 -17.61
N SER A 319 -14.69 -19.06 -18.07
CA SER A 319 -15.38 -19.43 -19.30
C SER A 319 -14.42 -19.39 -20.49
N THR A 320 -14.24 -20.54 -21.13
CA THR A 320 -13.57 -20.63 -22.43
C THR A 320 -14.61 -20.20 -23.46
N SER A 321 -14.50 -18.99 -24.02
CA SER A 321 -15.39 -18.53 -25.08
C SER A 321 -15.00 -19.21 -26.39
N SER A 322 -15.55 -20.38 -26.66
CA SER A 322 -15.56 -20.98 -28.00
C SER A 322 -17.01 -21.17 -28.44
N GLY A 323 -17.60 -20.11 -28.99
CA GLY A 323 -18.88 -20.16 -29.70
C GLY A 323 -18.71 -19.48 -31.07
N PRO A 324 -19.25 -20.04 -32.17
CA PRO A 324 -19.13 -19.48 -33.51
C PRO A 324 -20.00 -18.21 -33.67
N PRO A 325 -19.69 -17.33 -34.64
CA PRO A 325 -20.32 -16.01 -34.74
C PRO A 325 -21.80 -16.12 -35.13
N GLU A 326 -22.63 -15.49 -34.31
CA GLU A 326 -24.07 -15.36 -34.53
C GLU A 326 -24.33 -14.42 -35.72
N LYS A 327 -25.08 -14.91 -36.71
CA LYS A 327 -25.47 -14.16 -37.90
C LYS A 327 -26.54 -13.13 -37.53
N VAL A 328 -26.28 -11.87 -37.84
CA VAL A 328 -27.27 -10.78 -37.87
C VAL A 328 -28.28 -11.07 -38.98
N PRO A 329 -29.60 -11.06 -38.72
CA PRO A 329 -30.59 -10.99 -39.79
C PRO A 329 -31.00 -9.54 -40.04
N ASP A 330 -30.64 -9.04 -41.22
CA ASP A 330 -31.29 -7.90 -41.87
C ASP A 330 -32.75 -8.28 -42.16
N HIS A 331 -33.72 -7.46 -41.75
CA HIS A 331 -34.98 -7.24 -42.48
C HIS A 331 -35.76 -6.07 -41.86
N ALA A 332 -35.84 -4.95 -42.60
CA ALA A 332 -36.99 -4.05 -42.60
C ALA A 332 -37.84 -4.39 -43.85
N PRO A 333 -39.17 -4.24 -43.81
CA PRO A 333 -39.75 -3.03 -44.44
C PRO A 333 -41.07 -2.49 -43.83
N ASN A 334 -41.19 -1.14 -43.88
CA ASN A 334 -42.32 -0.24 -44.18
C ASN A 334 -43.80 -0.51 -43.77
N GLY A 335 -44.46 0.54 -43.25
CA GLY A 335 -45.92 0.81 -43.32
C GLY A 335 -46.56 1.31 -42.00
N VAL A 336 -46.65 2.62 -41.71
CA VAL A 336 -47.77 3.60 -41.90
C VAL A 336 -48.94 3.54 -40.88
N SER A 337 -49.18 4.71 -40.25
CA SER A 337 -50.36 5.30 -39.53
C SER A 337 -51.02 4.50 -38.38
N ASP A 338 -51.62 5.05 -37.32
CA ASP A 338 -52.26 6.34 -36.99
C ASP A 338 -52.37 6.48 -35.45
N GLY A 339 -52.68 7.68 -34.95
CA GLY A 339 -53.63 7.81 -33.83
C GLY A 339 -53.09 8.36 -32.50
N ALA A 340 -53.54 9.57 -32.18
CA ALA A 340 -53.30 10.37 -30.99
C ALA A 340 -53.78 9.75 -29.65
N HIS A 341 -53.19 10.20 -28.54
CA HIS A 341 -53.95 10.79 -27.42
C HIS A 341 -53.06 11.60 -26.46
N ASP A 342 -53.51 12.84 -26.21
CA ASP A 342 -53.06 13.82 -25.23
C ASP A 342 -52.93 13.28 -23.80
N VAL A 343 -52.01 13.84 -23.00
CA VAL A 343 -52.36 14.59 -21.77
C VAL A 343 -51.27 15.64 -21.48
N SER A 344 -51.70 16.88 -21.46
CA SER A 344 -51.01 18.11 -21.07
C SER A 344 -50.68 18.18 -19.57
N ASN A 345 -49.64 18.93 -19.21
CA ASN A 345 -49.70 19.83 -18.06
C ASN A 345 -48.68 20.96 -18.21
N ASP A 346 -49.20 22.11 -18.63
CA ASP A 346 -48.56 23.42 -18.52
C ASP A 346 -48.90 24.04 -17.16
N ALA A 347 -47.91 24.69 -16.55
CA ALA A 347 -48.13 25.83 -15.66
C ALA A 347 -46.91 26.78 -15.73
N SER A 348 -47.04 27.76 -16.62
CA SER A 348 -46.41 29.08 -16.66
C SER A 348 -46.71 29.88 -15.37
N GLY A 349 -46.00 30.91 -14.91
CA GLY A 349 -44.88 31.72 -15.41
C GLY A 349 -44.90 33.08 -14.68
N SER A 350 -43.76 33.78 -14.51
CA SER A 350 -43.64 35.26 -14.49
C SER A 350 -42.19 35.75 -14.21
N THR A 351 -41.70 36.62 -15.11
CA THR A 351 -40.41 37.36 -15.24
C THR A 351 -40.35 38.67 -14.39
N PRO A 352 -39.41 39.67 -14.52
CA PRO A 352 -38.13 39.83 -15.28
C PRO A 352 -36.94 40.60 -14.55
N ARG A 353 -35.81 40.78 -15.29
CA ARG A 353 -34.65 41.73 -15.17
C ARG A 353 -33.58 41.37 -14.10
N GLU A 354 -32.27 41.50 -14.33
CA GLU A 354 -31.47 42.55 -14.99
C GLU A 354 -30.06 42.00 -15.35
N GLY A 355 -29.39 42.56 -16.38
CA GLY A 355 -28.17 41.97 -16.97
C GLY A 355 -26.83 42.49 -16.44
N SER A 356 -25.74 41.84 -16.84
CA SER A 356 -24.47 42.48 -17.18
C SER A 356 -23.59 41.54 -18.01
N HIS A 357 -22.71 42.17 -18.76
CA HIS A 357 -22.03 41.76 -20.00
C HIS A 357 -20.58 41.30 -19.72
N VAL A 358 -19.88 40.82 -20.77
CA VAL A 358 -18.39 40.74 -20.96
C VAL A 358 -17.74 39.41 -20.47
N ASP A 359 -16.90 38.65 -21.20
CA ASP A 359 -16.23 38.79 -22.51
C ASP A 359 -15.93 37.39 -23.12
N ASP A 360 -15.86 37.36 -24.45
CA ASP A 360 -15.39 36.27 -25.30
C ASP A 360 -13.85 36.16 -25.29
N GLY A 361 -13.33 34.92 -25.31
CA GLY A 361 -11.90 34.63 -25.36
C GLY A 361 -11.60 33.43 -26.25
N THR A 362 -11.37 33.72 -27.53
CA THR A 362 -10.99 32.84 -28.62
C THR A 362 -9.73 32.01 -28.31
N TYR A 363 -9.80 30.69 -28.52
CA TYR A 363 -8.63 29.80 -28.56
C TYR A 363 -8.16 29.64 -30.00
N ASP A 364 -7.03 30.25 -30.33
CA ASP A 364 -6.29 29.98 -31.58
C ASP A 364 -5.53 28.66 -31.48
N GLY A 365 -5.67 27.85 -32.53
CA GLY A 365 -4.90 26.63 -32.74
C GLY A 365 -3.51 26.91 -33.31
N ALA A 366 -2.54 26.09 -32.90
CA ALA A 366 -1.34 25.86 -33.69
C ALA A 366 -0.78 24.46 -33.40
N THR A 367 -0.68 23.69 -34.47
CA THR A 367 -0.18 22.32 -34.55
C THR A 367 1.30 22.32 -34.97
N ILE A 368 2.01 21.23 -34.61
CA ILE A 368 3.22 20.66 -35.24
C ILE A 368 4.59 21.19 -34.79
N GLY A 369 5.46 20.25 -34.35
CA GLY A 369 6.90 20.33 -34.60
C GLY A 369 7.81 19.60 -33.61
N SER A 370 8.05 18.31 -33.82
CA SER A 370 9.33 17.68 -33.40
C SER A 370 10.42 18.01 -34.41
N PRO A 371 11.68 18.12 -33.97
CA PRO A 371 12.71 17.26 -34.57
C PRO A 371 13.73 16.68 -33.59
N ASN A 372 14.20 15.48 -33.92
CA ASN A 372 15.43 14.86 -33.41
C ASN A 372 16.68 15.67 -33.83
N ALA A 373 17.69 15.75 -32.96
CA ALA A 373 19.10 15.67 -33.35
C ALA A 373 20.01 15.36 -32.15
N GLN A 374 20.99 14.48 -32.40
CA GLN A 374 22.04 13.99 -31.53
C GLN A 374 23.10 15.04 -31.15
N GLN A 375 23.95 14.63 -30.21
CA GLN A 375 25.31 15.13 -29.87
C GLN A 375 25.43 16.38 -29.00
N SER A 376 25.79 16.18 -27.74
CA SER A 376 27.16 16.46 -27.28
C SER A 376 27.38 15.90 -25.87
N ALA A 377 28.39 15.05 -25.75
CA ALA A 377 29.00 14.66 -24.50
C ALA A 377 30.19 15.59 -24.26
N GLU A 378 30.27 16.28 -23.14
CA GLU A 378 31.56 16.52 -22.46
C GLU A 378 31.39 16.92 -20.99
N LYS A 379 32.07 16.14 -20.14
CA LYS A 379 32.66 16.38 -18.82
C LYS A 379 32.38 17.70 -18.07
N LEU A 380 32.11 17.57 -16.77
CA LEU A 380 33.00 18.11 -15.73
C LEU A 380 32.79 17.44 -14.37
N SER A 381 33.89 16.89 -13.88
CA SER A 381 34.19 16.40 -12.54
C SER A 381 34.35 17.53 -11.53
N VAL A 382 33.82 17.38 -10.32
CA VAL A 382 34.52 17.28 -9.02
C VAL A 382 33.63 16.47 -8.07
#